data_AF-A0A8C2L6V3-F1
#
_entry.id   AF-A0A8C2L6V3-F1
#
_cell.length_a   1.000
_cell.length_b   1.000
_cell.length_c   1.000
_cell.angle_alpha   90.00
_cell.angle_beta   90.00
_cell.angle_gamma   90.00
#
_symmetry.space_group_name_H-M   'P 1'
#
loop_
_entity.id
_entity.type
_entity.pdbx_description
1 polymer ?
#
loop_
_entity_poly.entity_id
_entity_poly.type
_entity_poly.pdbx_seq_one_letter_code
_entity_poly.pdbx_strand_id
1 'polypeptide(L)'
;MLYVQDVWNNFDVLSISLFITGLMFSWSFNMGHGILCMDYMVFTLRLIHIFAIHRQLGPKIIILGKMIKDAFFLFFLVVWLSAAFRRVLYRPYLHIFGQMLCTFSPCRDTSHNWLVVILLVIFLLVTNILLVNLLIATFRYLFIYSSICCIYSSNYSPIYWKFQRYNLIVEYHSRPTLALPFIILSHINLLIQRNLRKCSSVCRWSTAHLLFS
;
A
#
# COMPACT_ATOMS: atom_id res chain seq x y z
N MET A 1 19.01 14.36 10.44
CA MET A 1 18.74 12.93 10.17
C MET A 1 17.35 12.45 10.64
N LEU A 2 16.38 13.33 10.94
CA LEU A 2 15.01 12.94 11.30
C LEU A 2 14.09 12.66 10.10
N TYR A 3 14.48 13.10 8.89
CA TYR A 3 13.63 13.01 7.70
C TYR A 3 13.56 11.60 7.08
N VAL A 4 14.61 10.77 7.24
CA VAL A 4 14.71 9.45 6.58
C VAL A 4 14.03 8.34 7.39
N GLN A 5 13.72 8.56 8.67
CA GLN A 5 13.06 7.56 9.53
C GLN A 5 11.54 7.46 9.29
N ASP A 6 10.90 8.52 8.77
CA ASP A 6 9.48 8.51 8.45
C ASP A 6 9.22 7.66 7.19
N VAL A 7 8.54 6.53 7.37
CA VAL A 7 8.20 5.59 6.27
C VAL A 7 7.39 6.27 5.16
N TRP A 8 6.50 7.20 5.55
CA TRP A 8 5.70 8.01 4.64
C TRP A 8 6.55 8.93 3.77
N ASN A 9 7.62 9.47 4.35
CA ASN A 9 8.50 10.37 3.61
C ASN A 9 9.35 9.61 2.58
N ASN A 10 9.75 8.38 2.88
CA ASN A 10 10.42 7.52 1.90
C ASN A 10 9.49 7.17 0.72
N PHE A 11 8.20 6.94 1.02
CA PHE A 11 7.18 6.69 0.01
C PHE A 11 6.90 7.91 -0.88
N ASP A 12 6.91 9.11 -0.29
CA ASP A 12 6.77 10.38 -1.02
C ASP A 12 7.91 10.62 -2.00
N VAL A 13 9.15 10.33 -1.58
CA VAL A 13 10.35 10.41 -2.44
C VAL A 13 10.30 9.38 -3.56
N LEU A 14 9.83 8.16 -3.27
CA LEU A 14 9.63 7.10 -4.27
C LEU A 14 8.62 7.50 -5.36
N SER A 15 7.50 8.12 -4.98
CA SER A 15 6.51 8.62 -5.94
C SER A 15 7.10 9.68 -6.87
N ILE A 16 7.85 10.64 -6.32
CA ILE A 16 8.45 11.71 -7.12
C ILE A 16 9.52 11.15 -8.07
N SER A 17 10.32 10.18 -7.63
CA SER A 17 11.37 9.57 -8.47
C SER A 17 10.78 8.73 -9.61
N LEU A 18 9.70 7.97 -9.35
CA LEU A 18 8.99 7.19 -10.37
C LEU A 18 8.33 8.10 -11.40
N PHE A 19 7.71 9.20 -10.97
CA PHE A 19 7.12 10.18 -11.87
C PHE A 19 8.16 10.80 -12.82
N ILE A 20 9.32 11.24 -12.30
CA ILE A 20 10.40 11.81 -13.12
C ILE A 20 10.94 10.76 -14.10
N THR A 21 11.14 9.52 -13.64
CA THR A 21 11.64 8.43 -14.49
C THR A 21 10.63 8.09 -15.59
N GLY A 22 9.33 8.08 -15.28
CA GLY A 22 8.25 7.86 -16.24
C GLY A 22 8.16 8.95 -17.32
N LEU A 23 8.39 10.22 -16.94
CA LEU A 23 8.45 11.33 -17.90
C LEU A 23 9.69 11.27 -18.80
N MET A 24 10.87 10.94 -18.25
CA MET A 24 12.10 10.80 -19.04
C MET A 24 12.02 9.65 -20.03
N PHE A 25 11.36 8.54 -19.66
CA PHE A 25 11.13 7.39 -20.53
C PHE A 25 9.87 7.49 -21.40
N SER A 26 9.19 8.64 -21.41
CA SER A 26 7.99 8.87 -22.23
C SER A 26 8.24 8.71 -23.74
N TRP A 27 9.50 8.82 -24.17
CA TRP A 27 9.92 8.55 -25.54
C TRP A 27 9.79 7.07 -25.95
N SER A 28 9.81 6.14 -24.99
CA SER A 28 9.52 4.72 -25.21
C SER A 28 8.11 4.39 -24.71
N PHE A 29 7.12 4.44 -25.61
CA PHE A 29 5.69 4.29 -25.32
C PHE A 29 5.36 3.09 -24.39
N ASN A 30 6.00 1.94 -24.62
CA ASN A 30 5.68 0.70 -23.90
C ASN A 30 6.21 0.67 -22.45
N MET A 31 7.39 1.26 -22.21
CA MET A 31 8.01 1.30 -20.88
C MET A 31 7.45 2.46 -20.03
N GLY A 32 7.20 3.62 -20.65
CA GLY A 32 6.64 4.78 -19.97
C GLY A 32 5.25 4.52 -19.39
N HIS A 33 4.37 3.83 -20.14
CA HIS A 33 3.01 3.49 -19.66
C HIS A 33 3.02 2.61 -18.41
N GLY A 34 3.91 1.60 -18.34
CA GLY A 34 4.02 0.73 -17.17
C GLY A 34 4.48 1.48 -15.92
N ILE A 35 5.48 2.37 -16.08
CA ILE A 35 6.01 3.19 -14.98
C ILE A 35 4.95 4.19 -14.49
N LEU A 36 4.21 4.83 -15.40
CA LEU A 36 3.13 5.77 -15.04
C LEU A 36 1.94 5.07 -14.36
N CYS A 37 1.63 3.83 -14.74
CA CYS A 37 0.59 3.04 -14.07
C CYS A 37 0.98 2.67 -12.62
N MET A 38 2.24 2.27 -12.42
CA MET A 38 2.79 2.01 -11.09
C MET A 38 2.84 3.28 -10.24
N ASP A 39 3.25 4.40 -10.84
CA ASP A 39 3.24 5.71 -10.20
C ASP A 39 1.81 6.08 -9.74
N TYR A 40 0.80 5.88 -10.58
CA TYR A 40 -0.60 6.09 -10.21
C TYR A 40 -1.03 5.26 -8.98
N MET A 41 -0.65 3.97 -8.90
CA MET A 41 -0.91 3.16 -7.71
C MET A 41 -0.26 3.75 -6.44
N VAL A 42 0.99 4.21 -6.54
CA VAL A 42 1.70 4.87 -5.43
C VAL A 42 0.99 6.16 -5.02
N PHE A 43 0.54 6.97 -5.98
CA PHE A 43 -0.26 8.17 -5.74
C PHE A 43 -1.57 7.88 -4.99
N THR A 44 -2.28 6.80 -5.36
CA THR A 44 -3.53 6.43 -4.68
C THR A 44 -3.33 6.05 -3.21
N LEU A 45 -2.20 5.43 -2.84
CA LEU A 45 -1.87 5.13 -1.44
C LEU A 45 -1.70 6.41 -0.60
N ARG A 46 -1.17 7.47 -1.20
CA ARG A 46 -0.99 8.76 -0.52
C ARG A 46 -2.29 9.55 -0.38
N LEU A 47 -3.22 9.39 -1.33
CA LEU A 47 -4.60 9.89 -1.17
C LEU A 47 -5.31 9.25 0.03
N ILE A 48 -5.12 7.95 0.27
CA ILE A 48 -5.67 7.26 1.45
C ILE A 48 -5.16 7.87 2.76
N HIS A 49 -3.89 8.28 2.81
CA HIS A 49 -3.31 8.95 3.98
C HIS A 49 -3.93 10.34 4.24
N ILE A 50 -4.29 11.09 3.19
CA ILE A 50 -5.01 12.37 3.32
C ILE A 50 -6.45 12.13 3.77
N PHE A 51 -7.13 11.13 3.20
CA PHE A 51 -8.48 10.75 3.63
C PHE A 51 -8.54 10.24 5.08
N ALA A 52 -7.42 9.77 5.63
CA ALA A 52 -7.31 9.36 7.03
C ALA A 52 -7.46 10.52 8.04
N ILE A 53 -7.37 11.79 7.60
CA ILE A 53 -7.56 12.98 8.45
C ILE A 53 -9.05 13.32 8.62
N HIS A 54 -9.91 12.85 7.70
CA HIS A 54 -11.32 13.20 7.70
C HIS A 54 -12.03 12.73 8.98
N ARG A 55 -12.87 13.58 9.57
CA ARG A 55 -13.46 13.37 10.91
C ARG A 55 -14.29 12.09 11.03
N GLN A 56 -14.90 11.62 9.95
CA GLN A 56 -15.74 10.42 9.93
C GLN A 56 -15.08 9.19 9.27
N LEU A 57 -14.11 9.40 8.37
CA LEU A 57 -13.48 8.33 7.59
C LEU A 57 -12.10 7.94 8.17
N GLY A 58 -11.44 8.87 8.85
CA GLY A 58 -10.16 8.64 9.52
C GLY A 58 -10.16 7.49 10.52
N PRO A 59 -11.09 7.41 11.48
CA PRO A 59 -11.18 6.27 12.38
C PRO A 59 -11.29 4.94 11.64
N LYS A 60 -12.09 4.88 10.59
CA LYS A 60 -12.28 3.66 9.77
C LYS A 60 -11.01 3.27 9.02
N ILE A 61 -10.28 4.23 8.46
CA ILE A 61 -9.01 4.00 7.74
C ILE A 61 -7.89 3.57 8.68
N ILE A 62 -7.81 4.14 9.90
CA ILE A 62 -6.81 3.75 10.90
C ILE A 62 -7.07 2.32 11.42
N ILE A 63 -8.34 1.96 11.61
CA ILE A 63 -8.73 0.57 11.92
C ILE A 63 -8.36 -0.33 10.75
N LEU A 64 -8.70 0.05 9.51
CA LEU A 64 -8.35 -0.69 8.29
C LEU A 64 -6.84 -0.97 8.19
N GLY A 65 -6.00 0.03 8.46
CA GLY A 65 -4.54 -0.12 8.48
C GLY A 65 -4.04 -1.13 9.52
N LYS A 66 -4.69 -1.21 10.69
CA LYS A 66 -4.40 -2.26 11.69
C LYS A 66 -4.85 -3.63 11.20
N MET A 67 -5.97 -3.73 10.49
CA MET A 67 -6.42 -5.00 9.90
C MET A 67 -5.53 -5.46 8.75
N ILE A 68 -4.87 -4.56 8.02
CA ILE A 68 -3.95 -4.94 6.92
C ILE A 68 -2.77 -5.74 7.46
N LYS A 69 -2.28 -5.45 8.67
CA LYS A 69 -1.22 -6.23 9.31
C LYS A 69 -1.66 -7.66 9.62
N ASP A 70 -2.89 -7.84 10.10
CA ASP A 70 -3.46 -9.17 10.37
C ASP A 70 -3.88 -9.88 9.06
N ALA A 71 -4.33 -9.13 8.05
CA ALA A 71 -4.64 -9.64 6.72
C ALA A 71 -3.38 -10.08 5.96
N PHE A 72 -2.22 -9.49 6.24
CA PHE A 72 -0.94 -9.95 5.71
C PHE A 72 -0.58 -11.36 6.20
N PHE A 73 -0.94 -11.70 7.44
CA PHE A 73 -0.84 -13.08 7.93
C PHE A 73 -1.81 -14.02 7.19
N LEU A 74 -3.06 -13.58 6.96
CA LEU A 74 -4.01 -14.35 6.14
C LEU A 74 -3.52 -14.54 4.69
N PHE A 75 -2.84 -13.55 4.10
CA PHE A 75 -2.24 -13.67 2.78
C PHE A 75 -1.19 -14.78 2.72
N PHE A 76 -0.29 -14.84 3.70
CA PHE A 76 0.66 -15.96 3.80
C PHE A 76 -0.04 -17.31 3.95
N LEU A 77 -1.13 -17.37 4.72
CA LEU A 77 -1.92 -18.58 4.90
C LEU A 77 -2.59 -19.03 3.60
N VAL A 78 -3.15 -18.10 2.80
CA VAL A 78 -3.72 -18.40 1.46
C VAL A 78 -2.65 -18.92 0.51
N VAL A 79 -1.48 -18.27 0.46
CA VAL A 79 -0.36 -18.70 -0.38
C VAL A 79 0.11 -20.09 0.03
N TRP A 80 0.28 -20.33 1.33
CA TRP A 80 0.67 -21.63 1.86
C TRP A 80 -0.36 -22.73 1.56
N LEU A 81 -1.66 -22.46 1.74
CA LEU A 81 -2.74 -23.39 1.38
C LEU A 81 -2.79 -23.68 -0.12
N SER A 82 -2.59 -22.67 -0.98
CA SER A 82 -2.53 -22.87 -2.44
C SER A 82 -1.31 -23.70 -2.86
N ALA A 83 -0.19 -23.56 -2.16
CA ALA A 83 1.00 -24.38 -2.38
C ALA A 83 0.80 -25.82 -1.88
N ALA A 84 0.13 -26.00 -0.74
CA ALA A 84 -0.27 -27.30 -0.21
C ALA A 84 -1.23 -28.01 -1.18
N PHE A 85 -2.25 -27.31 -1.68
CA PHE A 85 -3.14 -27.80 -2.74
C PHE A 85 -2.38 -28.26 -3.98
N ARG A 86 -1.42 -27.44 -4.44
CA ARG A 86 -0.61 -27.75 -5.62
C ARG A 86 0.19 -29.04 -5.44
N ARG A 87 0.78 -29.26 -4.26
CA ARG A 87 1.63 -30.43 -3.96
C ARG A 87 0.83 -31.69 -3.64
N VAL A 88 -0.23 -31.56 -2.84
CA VAL A 88 -0.98 -32.69 -2.29
C VAL A 88 -2.06 -33.19 -3.25
N LEU A 89 -2.73 -32.30 -4.00
CA LEU A 89 -3.91 -32.65 -4.80
C LEU A 89 -3.70 -32.39 -6.29
N TYR A 90 -3.21 -31.21 -6.66
CA TYR A 90 -3.16 -30.80 -8.07
C TYR A 90 -2.11 -31.58 -8.90
N ARG A 91 -0.91 -31.83 -8.34
CA ARG A 91 0.15 -32.64 -8.95
C ARG A 91 -0.31 -34.09 -9.23
N PRO A 92 -0.81 -34.86 -8.24
CA PRO A 92 -1.28 -36.22 -8.51
C PRO A 92 -2.53 -36.24 -9.40
N TYR A 93 -3.43 -35.25 -9.30
CA TYR A 93 -4.56 -35.09 -10.21
C TYR A 93 -4.10 -34.95 -11.68
N LEU A 94 -3.11 -34.09 -11.96
CA LEU A 94 -2.53 -33.95 -13.28
C LEU A 94 -1.77 -35.21 -13.75
N HIS A 95 -1.17 -35.97 -12.85
CA HIS A 95 -0.50 -37.23 -13.21
C HIS A 95 -1.51 -38.32 -13.60
N ILE A 96 -2.71 -38.31 -13.02
CA ILE A 96 -3.78 -39.27 -13.32
C ILE A 96 -4.52 -38.90 -14.62
N PHE A 97 -4.82 -37.61 -14.82
CA PHE A 97 -5.62 -37.13 -15.97
C PHE A 97 -4.81 -36.56 -17.14
N GLY A 98 -3.60 -36.05 -16.89
CA GLY A 98 -2.78 -35.33 -17.87
C GLY A 98 -1.64 -36.14 -18.50
N GLN A 99 -1.26 -37.30 -17.94
CA GLN A 99 -0.26 -38.20 -18.56
C GLN A 99 -0.88 -39.29 -19.45
N MET A 100 -2.19 -39.27 -19.66
CA MET A 100 -2.90 -40.18 -20.57
C MET A 100 -2.71 -39.80 -22.06
N LEU A 101 -1.53 -39.33 -22.47
CA LEU A 101 -1.10 -39.53 -23.85
C LEU A 101 -0.47 -40.93 -23.90
N CYS A 102 -1.33 -41.94 -23.91
CA CYS A 102 -0.97 -43.36 -24.00
C CYS A 102 -0.19 -43.58 -25.31
N THR A 103 1.14 -43.45 -25.29
CA THR A 103 1.97 -43.73 -26.47
C THR A 103 2.52 -45.15 -26.50
N PHE A 104 2.52 -45.90 -25.39
CA PHE A 104 2.88 -47.33 -25.38
C PHE A 104 2.27 -48.04 -24.16
N SER A 105 1.52 -49.14 -24.38
CA SER A 105 0.92 -50.10 -23.39
C SER A 105 -0.48 -49.77 -22.83
N PRO A 106 -1.30 -50.78 -22.44
CA PRO A 106 -2.72 -50.60 -22.15
C PRO A 106 -2.87 -49.72 -20.90
N CYS A 107 -3.64 -48.63 -21.05
CA CYS A 107 -3.80 -47.62 -20.02
C CYS A 107 -4.41 -48.26 -18.75
N ARG A 108 -3.72 -48.10 -17.62
CA ARG A 108 -4.06 -48.67 -16.32
C ARG A 108 -5.38 -48.10 -15.80
N ASP A 109 -6.25 -48.97 -15.29
CA ASP A 109 -7.63 -48.71 -14.89
C ASP A 109 -7.85 -47.42 -14.07
N THR A 110 -8.75 -46.58 -14.57
CA THR A 110 -9.26 -45.32 -13.97
C THR A 110 -10.25 -45.51 -12.82
N SER A 111 -10.33 -46.71 -12.26
CA SER A 111 -11.47 -47.16 -11.45
C SER A 111 -11.56 -46.51 -10.05
N HIS A 112 -10.56 -45.73 -9.62
CA HIS A 112 -10.51 -45.16 -8.26
C HIS A 112 -10.13 -43.67 -8.21
N ASN A 113 -10.56 -42.88 -9.21
CA ASN A 113 -10.28 -41.44 -9.27
C ASN A 113 -11.28 -40.57 -8.48
N TRP A 114 -12.42 -41.14 -8.07
CA TRP A 114 -13.45 -40.48 -7.28
C TRP A 114 -12.93 -39.98 -5.93
N LEU A 115 -11.99 -40.70 -5.31
CA LEU A 115 -11.37 -40.30 -4.04
C LEU A 115 -10.62 -38.97 -4.18
N VAL A 116 -9.89 -38.75 -5.27
CA VAL A 116 -9.16 -37.49 -5.52
C VAL A 116 -10.14 -36.33 -5.72
N VAL A 117 -11.25 -36.57 -6.43
CA VAL A 117 -12.31 -35.57 -6.64
C VAL A 117 -13.02 -35.22 -5.33
N ILE A 118 -13.37 -36.22 -4.51
CA ILE A 118 -13.98 -36.00 -3.20
C ILE A 118 -13.02 -35.25 -2.26
N LEU A 119 -11.74 -35.64 -2.25
CA LEU A 119 -10.71 -34.99 -1.45
C LEU A 119 -10.49 -33.53 -1.88
N LEU A 120 -10.57 -33.24 -3.19
CA LEU A 120 -10.53 -31.89 -3.74
C LEU A 120 -11.69 -31.02 -3.26
N VAL A 121 -12.92 -31.55 -3.32
CA VAL A 121 -14.13 -30.85 -2.87
C VAL A 121 -14.08 -30.59 -1.38
N ILE A 122 -13.70 -31.58 -0.57
CA ILE A 122 -13.55 -31.43 0.89
C ILE A 122 -12.46 -30.40 1.20
N PHE A 123 -11.33 -30.44 0.50
CA PHE A 123 -10.25 -29.47 0.70
C PHE A 123 -10.70 -28.04 0.38
N LEU A 124 -11.36 -27.81 -0.76
CA LEU A 124 -11.88 -26.50 -1.14
C LEU A 124 -12.94 -26.01 -0.16
N LEU A 125 -13.80 -26.90 0.33
CA LEU A 125 -14.81 -26.58 1.33
C LEU A 125 -14.16 -26.17 2.66
N VAL A 126 -13.26 -27.00 3.19
CA VAL A 126 -12.58 -26.77 4.47
C VAL A 126 -11.74 -25.50 4.43
N THR A 127 -10.96 -25.29 3.35
CA THR A 127 -10.13 -24.09 3.21
C THR A 127 -10.95 -22.82 3.08
N ASN A 128 -12.04 -22.82 2.30
CA ASN A 128 -12.91 -21.66 2.19
C ASN A 128 -13.66 -21.36 3.50
N ILE A 129 -14.19 -22.38 4.18
CA ILE A 129 -14.84 -22.21 5.49
C ILE A 129 -13.83 -21.66 6.50
N LEU A 130 -12.62 -22.21 6.55
CA LEU A 130 -11.56 -21.77 7.46
C LEU A 130 -11.12 -20.34 7.17
N LEU A 131 -10.87 -20.00 5.90
CA LEU A 131 -10.45 -18.65 5.49
C LEU A 131 -11.52 -17.61 5.80
N VAL A 132 -12.77 -17.88 5.44
CA VAL A 132 -13.88 -16.96 5.70
C VAL A 132 -14.13 -16.82 7.19
N ASN A 133 -14.12 -17.90 7.97
CA ASN A 133 -14.34 -17.84 9.41
C ASN A 133 -13.22 -17.08 10.14
N LEU A 134 -11.96 -17.27 9.74
CA LEU A 134 -10.84 -16.51 10.31
C LEU A 134 -10.89 -15.04 9.89
N LEU A 135 -11.22 -14.75 8.64
CA LEU A 135 -11.38 -13.38 8.16
C LEU A 135 -12.49 -12.65 8.94
N ILE A 136 -13.66 -13.29 9.09
CA ILE A 136 -14.78 -12.76 9.89
C ILE A 136 -14.36 -12.60 11.35
N ALA A 137 -13.61 -13.54 11.92
CA ALA A 137 -13.12 -13.44 13.29
C ALA A 137 -12.19 -12.24 13.49
N THR A 138 -11.24 -12.02 12.58
CA THR A 138 -10.33 -10.86 12.61
C THR A 138 -11.10 -9.55 12.44
N PHE A 139 -12.03 -9.48 11.48
CA PHE A 139 -12.89 -8.30 11.32
C PHE A 139 -13.72 -8.02 12.57
N ARG A 140 -14.34 -9.05 13.15
CA ARG A 140 -15.17 -8.93 14.36
C ARG A 140 -14.33 -8.53 15.57
N TYR A 141 -13.15 -9.12 15.76
CA TYR A 141 -12.24 -8.77 16.85
C TYR A 141 -11.84 -7.30 16.79
N LEU A 142 -11.45 -6.81 15.62
CA LEU A 142 -11.03 -5.42 15.44
C LEU A 142 -12.18 -4.43 15.52
N PHE A 143 -13.36 -4.78 15.01
CA PHE A 143 -14.56 -3.96 15.18
C PHE A 143 -14.97 -3.88 16.65
N ILE A 144 -15.02 -5.02 17.36
CA ILE A 144 -15.33 -5.07 18.78
C ILE A 144 -14.27 -4.33 19.60
N TYR A 145 -12.98 -4.53 19.34
CA TYR A 145 -11.91 -3.80 20.02
C TYR A 145 -12.03 -2.29 19.78
N SER A 146 -12.34 -1.87 18.55
CA SER A 146 -12.58 -0.45 18.25
C SER A 146 -13.84 0.08 18.94
N SER A 147 -14.95 -0.66 18.90
CA SER A 147 -16.21 -0.27 19.55
C SER A 147 -16.08 -0.24 21.07
N ILE A 148 -15.42 -1.22 21.68
CA ILE A 148 -15.08 -1.28 23.11
C ILE A 148 -14.16 -0.13 23.48
N CYS A 149 -13.11 0.11 22.70
CA CYS A 149 -12.23 1.25 22.91
C CYS A 149 -13.04 2.55 22.85
N CYS A 150 -13.99 2.70 21.91
CA CYS A 150 -14.90 3.84 21.84
C CYS A 150 -15.90 3.93 23.02
N ILE A 151 -16.43 2.80 23.52
CA ILE A 151 -17.41 2.73 24.62
C ILE A 151 -16.73 3.00 25.98
N TYR A 152 -15.60 2.34 26.28
CA TYR A 152 -14.78 2.61 27.47
C TYR A 152 -14.14 4.01 27.41
N SER A 153 -13.82 4.50 26.21
CA SER A 153 -13.39 5.89 25.97
C SER A 153 -14.47 6.91 26.36
N SER A 154 -15.75 6.58 26.26
CA SER A 154 -16.84 7.49 26.63
C SER A 154 -16.95 7.74 28.14
N ASN A 155 -16.43 6.83 28.98
CA ASN A 155 -16.44 6.99 30.44
C ASN A 155 -15.06 7.27 31.06
N TYR A 156 -13.92 6.92 30.42
CA TYR A 156 -12.59 7.21 30.96
C TYR A 156 -11.46 7.55 29.96
N SER A 157 -11.69 7.75 28.64
CA SER A 157 -10.68 8.46 27.80
C SER A 157 -11.13 8.77 26.36
N PRO A 158 -11.83 9.90 26.11
CA PRO A 158 -11.79 10.54 24.80
C PRO A 158 -10.39 11.08 24.46
N ILE A 159 -9.44 11.04 25.41
CA ILE A 159 -8.07 11.53 25.27
C ILE A 159 -7.31 10.76 24.19
N TYR A 160 -7.33 9.42 24.13
CA TYR A 160 -6.42 8.70 23.22
C TYR A 160 -6.68 8.99 21.73
N TRP A 161 -7.94 8.90 21.29
CA TRP A 161 -8.32 9.25 19.91
C TRP A 161 -8.18 10.75 19.64
N LYS A 162 -8.56 11.62 20.58
CA LYS A 162 -8.40 13.08 20.42
C LYS A 162 -6.92 13.48 20.39
N PHE A 163 -6.07 12.81 21.16
CA PHE A 163 -4.62 13.03 21.24
C PHE A 163 -3.93 12.52 19.97
N GLN A 164 -4.30 11.34 19.49
CA GLN A 164 -3.77 10.78 18.25
C GLN A 164 -4.18 11.64 17.05
N ARG A 165 -5.45 12.10 17.01
CA ARG A 165 -5.94 13.06 16.02
C ARG A 165 -5.23 14.42 16.16
N TYR A 166 -5.01 14.92 17.37
CA TYR A 166 -4.30 16.18 17.61
C TYR A 166 -2.85 16.10 17.12
N ASN A 167 -2.13 15.02 17.42
CA ASN A 167 -0.77 14.80 16.92
C ASN A 167 -0.73 14.70 15.38
N LEU A 168 -1.69 14.01 14.77
CA LEU A 168 -1.84 13.98 13.32
C LEU A 168 -2.12 15.38 12.74
N ILE A 169 -3.01 16.15 13.37
CA ILE A 169 -3.34 17.51 12.90
C ILE A 169 -2.16 18.46 13.05
N VAL A 170 -1.44 18.45 14.18
CA VAL A 170 -0.27 19.34 14.39
C VAL A 170 0.88 18.97 13.48
N GLU A 171 1.08 17.68 13.22
CA GLU A 171 2.05 17.21 12.22
C GLU A 171 1.64 17.65 10.81
N TYR A 172 0.37 17.50 10.43
CA TYR A 172 -0.10 17.94 9.11
C TYR A 172 -0.14 19.46 8.95
N HIS A 173 -0.43 20.22 9.99
CA HIS A 173 -0.46 21.69 9.97
C HIS A 173 0.95 22.29 9.86
N SER A 174 1.97 21.56 10.30
CA SER A 174 3.37 21.95 10.16
C SER A 174 3.99 21.49 8.83
N ARG A 175 3.33 20.59 8.09
CA ARG A 175 3.73 20.19 6.73
C ARG A 175 3.03 21.11 5.71
N PRO A 176 3.71 21.67 4.70
CA PRO A 176 3.07 22.51 3.70
C PRO A 176 2.01 21.69 2.93
N THR A 177 0.74 22.10 3.04
CA THR A 177 -0.46 21.41 2.51
C THR A 177 -0.64 21.56 1.00
N LEU A 178 0.43 21.74 0.25
CA LEU A 178 0.32 21.75 -1.20
C LEU A 178 0.09 20.32 -1.66
N ALA A 179 -1.07 20.08 -2.30
CA ALA A 179 -1.43 18.79 -2.86
C ALA A 179 -0.24 18.25 -3.68
N LEU A 180 0.06 16.97 -3.48
CA LEU A 180 1.14 16.19 -4.09
C LEU A 180 1.65 16.65 -5.46
N PRO A 181 0.78 16.84 -6.48
CA PRO A 181 1.26 17.25 -7.81
C PRO A 181 1.86 18.66 -7.84
N PHE A 182 1.62 19.50 -6.82
CA PHE A 182 2.06 20.88 -6.74
C PHE A 182 3.30 21.09 -5.84
N ILE A 183 3.79 20.07 -5.12
CA ILE A 183 5.02 20.18 -4.32
C ILE A 183 6.24 20.52 -5.19
N ILE A 184 6.21 20.10 -6.46
CA ILE A 184 7.22 20.44 -7.46
C ILE A 184 7.18 21.94 -7.77
N LEU A 185 5.99 22.54 -7.90
CA LEU A 185 5.82 23.97 -8.14
C LEU A 185 6.28 24.82 -6.96
N SER A 186 6.09 24.38 -5.72
CA SER A 186 6.60 25.12 -4.55
C SER A 186 8.13 25.05 -4.44
N HIS A 187 8.74 23.91 -4.72
CA HIS A 187 10.21 23.77 -4.76
C HIS A 187 10.84 24.57 -5.90
N ILE A 188 10.21 24.59 -7.10
CA ILE A 188 10.63 25.44 -8.21
C ILE A 188 10.54 26.91 -7.83
N ASN A 189 9.44 27.36 -7.20
CA ASN A 189 9.29 28.75 -6.77
C ASN A 189 10.32 29.16 -5.70
N LEU A 190 10.65 28.25 -4.76
CA LEU A 190 11.70 28.48 -3.76
C LEU A 190 13.11 28.51 -4.37
N LEU A 191 13.39 27.67 -5.37
CA LEU A 191 14.65 27.69 -6.15
C LEU A 191 14.77 28.98 -6.97
N ILE A 192 13.70 29.41 -7.63
CA ILE A 192 13.62 30.68 -8.37
C ILE A 192 13.81 31.86 -7.41
N GLN A 193 13.13 31.89 -6.27
CA GLN A 193 13.32 32.94 -5.26
C GLN A 193 14.72 32.92 -4.64
N ARG A 194 15.37 31.76 -4.50
CA ARG A 194 16.78 31.68 -4.04
C ARG A 194 17.74 32.21 -5.10
N ASN A 195 17.50 31.91 -6.38
CA ASN A 195 18.33 32.42 -7.47
C ASN A 195 18.12 33.92 -7.70
N LEU A 196 16.88 34.42 -7.62
CA LEU A 196 16.58 35.85 -7.68
C LEU A 196 17.14 36.63 -6.48
N ARG A 197 17.09 36.06 -5.26
CA ARG A 197 17.73 36.68 -4.09
C ARG A 197 19.26 36.69 -4.20
N LYS A 198 19.86 35.63 -4.74
CA LYS A 198 21.30 35.60 -5.09
C LYS A 198 21.67 36.65 -6.13
N CYS A 199 20.85 36.85 -7.17
CA CYS A 199 21.06 37.93 -8.15
C CYS A 199 20.91 39.32 -7.53
N SER A 200 19.94 39.53 -6.62
CA SER A 200 19.80 40.82 -5.92
C SER A 200 20.98 41.13 -4.98
N SER A 201 21.60 40.09 -4.39
CA SER A 201 22.81 40.26 -3.60
C SER A 201 24.04 40.57 -4.46
N VAL A 202 24.08 40.16 -5.73
CA VAL A 202 25.18 40.53 -6.66
C VAL A 202 24.98 41.95 -7.21
N CYS A 203 23.75 42.36 -7.54
CA CYS A 203 23.48 43.73 -8.00
C CYS A 203 23.63 44.80 -6.89
N ARG A 204 23.53 44.44 -5.61
CA ARG A 204 23.74 45.39 -4.50
C ARG A 204 25.22 45.78 -4.28
N TRP A 205 26.17 44.98 -4.75
CA TRP A 205 27.60 45.34 -4.72
C TRP A 205 28.05 46.17 -5.93
N SER A 206 27.30 46.14 -7.05
CA SER A 206 27.67 46.92 -8.24
C SER A 206 27.22 48.39 -8.19
N THR A 207 26.20 48.73 -7.40
CA THR A 207 25.77 50.14 -7.19
C THR A 207 26.51 50.83 -6.04
N ALA A 208 27.12 50.07 -5.13
CA ALA A 208 27.96 50.63 -4.06
C ALA A 208 29.31 51.15 -4.57
N HIS A 209 29.80 50.65 -5.72
CA HIS A 209 31.08 51.04 -6.32
C HIS A 209 31.00 52.29 -7.23
N LEU A 210 29.79 52.79 -7.52
CA LEU A 210 29.55 54.01 -8.33
C LEU A 210 29.12 55.22 -7.49
N LEU A 211 28.97 55.06 -6.17
CA LEU A 211 28.72 56.16 -5.22
C LEU A 211 29.97 56.57 -4.43
N PHE A 212 31.11 55.92 -4.70
CA PHE A 212 32.44 56.22 -4.14
C PHE A 212 33.52 56.23 -5.24
N SER A 213 33.24 56.89 -6.37
CA SER A 213 34.24 57.37 -7.34
C SER A 213 33.74 58.64 -7.99
#